data_AF-A0A7J8XTZ1-F1
#
_entry.id   AF-A0A7J8XTZ1-F1
#
_cell.length_a   1.000
_cell.length_b   1.000
_cell.length_c   1.000
_cell.angle_alpha   90.00
_cell.angle_beta   90.00
_cell.angle_gamma   90.00
#
_symmetry.space_group_name_H-M   'P 1'
#
loop_
_entity.id
_entity.type
_entity.pdbx_description
1 polymer ?
#
loop_
_entity_poly.entity_id
_entity_poly.type
_entity_poly.pdbx_seq_one_letter_code
_entity_poly.pdbx_strand_id
1 'polypeptide(L)'
;VRVHSFLEKTKNYQRKQIVDEVQGASKEKEILRKRVNSLIRRRRLTEVQKLVKNEEIKPWGRDAQAKILKTLSWLNVIVQLGSRLLELLTETAYVQPPIDQSGDSPLDVRPAFRHKFKTISRGPGQKIKKRYGVIECDPLIRSGLDKSAKHMMIPYVPMLVPPKKWKGYDKGGYLFLPSYVMRTHGSRKQQEALKGVNVKNMRKVFEALDTLGSTKWRVNNKVLAVVESIWVSGGNIAGLVDRNDIPIPEKPYSEDSTEIQEWKWSVRKANKVNRERHSQRCDTELKLSVARKMENEEGFYYPHNLDFRGRAYPMHPHLNHLSSDLCRGVLEFAEGRPLGRSGLHWLKIHLANLYAGGVEKLSHDGRLAFVDNHLDEIFDSAENPINGNRWWLTAEDPFQCLAACMNLSEALKSTSPHSMISYLPIHQ
;
A
#
# COMPACT_ATOMS: atom_id res chain seq x y z
N VAL A 1 -51.05 16.17 50.96
CA VAL A 1 -51.03 14.68 51.10
C VAL A 1 -52.14 13.95 50.31
N ARG A 2 -53.29 14.56 49.94
CA ARG A 2 -54.32 13.87 49.12
C ARG A 2 -54.23 14.01 47.59
N VAL A 3 -53.42 14.93 47.06
CA VAL A 3 -53.18 15.07 45.60
C VAL A 3 -52.05 14.15 45.11
N HIS A 4 -51.11 13.80 46.00
CA HIS A 4 -49.97 12.94 45.67
C HIS A 4 -50.36 11.45 45.57
N SER A 5 -51.41 11.00 46.27
CA SER A 5 -51.88 9.60 46.20
C SER A 5 -52.80 9.30 45.01
N PHE A 6 -53.40 10.35 44.39
CA PHE A 6 -54.23 10.19 43.20
C PHE A 6 -53.39 10.09 41.92
N LEU A 7 -52.28 10.84 41.84
CA LEU A 7 -51.37 10.86 40.69
C LEU A 7 -50.44 9.62 40.61
N GLU A 8 -50.17 8.95 41.73
CA GLU A 8 -49.44 7.67 41.70
C GLU A 8 -50.33 6.49 41.29
N LYS A 9 -51.64 6.52 41.59
CA LYS A 9 -52.58 5.46 41.19
C LYS A 9 -52.88 5.46 39.70
N THR A 10 -52.84 6.62 39.03
CA THR A 10 -53.02 6.71 37.56
C THR A 10 -51.76 6.35 36.77
N LYS A 11 -50.56 6.58 37.32
CA LYS A 11 -49.28 6.17 36.68
C LYS A 11 -49.04 4.65 36.71
N ASN A 12 -49.49 3.96 37.76
CA ASN A 12 -49.31 2.50 37.87
C ASN A 12 -50.32 1.70 37.03
N TYR A 13 -51.48 2.26 36.67
CA TYR A 13 -52.43 1.60 35.78
C TYR A 13 -52.01 1.70 34.30
N GLN A 14 -51.48 2.84 33.87
CA GLN A 14 -50.97 3.03 32.49
C GLN A 14 -49.66 2.27 32.21
N ARG A 15 -48.79 2.09 33.21
CA ARG A 15 -47.58 1.25 33.04
C ARG A 15 -47.89 -0.24 32.92
N LYS A 16 -48.98 -0.73 33.54
CA LYS A 16 -49.33 -2.16 33.48
C LYS A 16 -49.94 -2.55 32.12
N GLN A 17 -50.79 -1.71 31.53
CA GLN A 17 -51.34 -1.95 30.20
C GLN A 17 -50.30 -1.89 29.07
N ILE A 18 -49.35 -0.93 29.12
CA ILE A 18 -48.32 -0.80 28.08
C ILE A 18 -47.28 -1.93 28.15
N VAL A 19 -46.98 -2.45 29.34
CA VAL A 19 -45.99 -3.55 29.49
C VAL A 19 -46.55 -4.89 29.01
N ASP A 20 -47.85 -5.15 29.22
CA ASP A 20 -48.48 -6.40 28.76
C ASP A 20 -48.71 -6.43 27.24
N GLU A 21 -49.09 -5.31 26.60
CA GLU A 21 -49.19 -5.22 25.12
C GLU A 21 -47.82 -5.28 24.41
N VAL A 22 -46.79 -4.64 24.96
CA VAL A 22 -45.45 -4.65 24.36
C VAL A 22 -44.76 -6.01 24.53
N GLN A 23 -45.00 -6.74 25.63
CA GLN A 23 -44.47 -8.09 25.81
C GLN A 23 -45.18 -9.13 24.94
N GLY A 24 -46.50 -9.02 24.75
CA GLY A 24 -47.26 -9.87 23.83
C GLY A 24 -46.81 -9.71 22.37
N ALA A 25 -46.73 -8.47 21.89
CA ALA A 25 -46.29 -8.15 20.53
C ALA A 25 -44.81 -8.53 20.26
N SER A 26 -43.94 -8.44 21.28
CA SER A 26 -42.53 -8.85 21.15
C SER A 26 -42.38 -10.38 21.05
N LYS A 27 -43.18 -11.16 21.79
CA LYS A 27 -43.16 -12.63 21.70
C LYS A 27 -43.71 -13.13 20.37
N GLU A 28 -44.80 -12.56 19.87
CA GLU A 28 -45.35 -12.92 18.56
C GLU A 28 -44.37 -12.64 17.41
N LYS A 29 -43.72 -11.47 17.42
CA LYS A 29 -42.69 -11.13 16.43
C LYS A 29 -41.49 -12.07 16.48
N GLU A 30 -41.09 -12.52 17.67
CA GLU A 30 -39.99 -13.47 17.80
C GLU A 30 -40.37 -14.88 17.30
N ILE A 31 -41.60 -15.32 17.54
CA ILE A 31 -42.14 -16.58 17.02
C ILE A 31 -42.23 -16.52 15.49
N LEU A 32 -42.73 -15.41 14.94
CA LEU A 32 -42.81 -15.20 13.49
C LEU A 32 -41.41 -15.23 12.85
N ARG A 33 -40.43 -14.59 13.49
CA ARG A 33 -39.03 -14.57 13.02
C ARG A 33 -38.38 -15.95 13.06
N LYS A 34 -38.64 -16.75 14.12
CA LYS A 34 -38.18 -18.15 14.20
C LYS A 34 -38.82 -19.00 13.11
N ARG A 35 -40.10 -18.79 12.81
CA ARG A 35 -40.85 -19.49 11.76
C ARG A 35 -40.34 -19.16 10.36
N VAL A 36 -40.10 -17.88 10.06
CA VAL A 36 -39.50 -17.43 8.78
C VAL A 36 -38.10 -18.01 8.60
N ASN A 37 -37.25 -17.98 9.63
CA ASN A 37 -35.90 -18.55 9.56
C ASN A 37 -35.91 -20.08 9.34
N SER A 38 -36.86 -20.80 9.94
CA SER A 38 -37.06 -22.24 9.71
C SER A 38 -37.44 -22.52 8.24
N LEU A 39 -38.35 -21.72 7.67
CA LEU A 39 -38.79 -21.87 6.29
C LEU A 39 -37.68 -21.53 5.27
N ILE A 40 -36.86 -20.52 5.55
CA ILE A 40 -35.67 -20.18 4.75
C ILE A 40 -34.66 -21.33 4.78
N ARG A 41 -34.37 -21.91 5.95
CA ARG A 41 -33.47 -23.07 6.07
C ARG A 41 -33.98 -24.28 5.29
N ARG A 42 -35.30 -24.43 5.15
CA ARG A 42 -35.96 -25.49 4.37
C ARG A 42 -36.22 -25.12 2.90
N ARG A 43 -35.69 -23.98 2.41
CA ARG A 43 -35.83 -23.45 1.03
C ARG A 43 -37.28 -23.26 0.54
N ARG A 44 -38.26 -23.07 1.44
CA ARG A 44 -39.66 -22.82 1.09
C ARG A 44 -39.95 -21.31 0.92
N LEU A 45 -39.38 -20.71 -0.12
CA LEU A 45 -39.35 -19.25 -0.30
C LEU A 45 -40.73 -18.64 -0.62
N THR A 46 -41.62 -19.38 -1.28
CA THR A 46 -42.97 -18.93 -1.63
C THR A 46 -43.86 -18.74 -0.40
N GLU A 47 -43.68 -19.58 0.63
CA GLU A 47 -44.40 -19.47 1.91
C GLU A 47 -43.87 -18.30 2.75
N VAL A 48 -42.57 -18.03 2.68
CA VAL A 48 -41.94 -16.85 3.31
C VAL A 48 -42.50 -15.55 2.72
N GLN A 49 -42.64 -15.48 1.39
CA GLN A 49 -43.22 -14.30 0.73
C GLN A 49 -44.68 -14.04 1.13
N LYS A 50 -45.48 -15.10 1.33
CA LYS A 50 -46.86 -14.96 1.82
C LYS A 50 -46.92 -14.45 3.26
N LEU A 51 -45.99 -14.87 4.12
CA LEU A 51 -45.91 -14.44 5.52
C LEU A 51 -45.48 -12.96 5.68
N VAL A 52 -44.63 -12.45 4.80
CA VAL A 52 -44.12 -11.07 4.88
C VAL A 52 -45.08 -10.03 4.28
N LYS A 53 -45.98 -10.44 3.37
CA LYS A 53 -46.96 -9.51 2.74
C LYS A 53 -47.99 -8.92 3.69
N ASN A 54 -48.19 -9.48 4.89
CA ASN A 54 -49.23 -9.05 5.82
C ASN A 54 -48.76 -8.04 6.88
N GLU A 55 -47.47 -7.66 6.93
CA GLU A 55 -47.04 -6.53 7.78
C GLU A 55 -47.06 -5.23 6.96
N GLU A 56 -47.96 -4.31 7.31
CA GLU A 56 -47.92 -2.94 6.78
C GLU A 56 -46.53 -2.32 7.07
N ILE A 57 -45.77 -2.08 6.00
CA ILE A 57 -44.44 -1.47 6.08
C ILE A 57 -44.62 0.00 6.40
N LYS A 58 -44.61 0.36 7.70
CA LYS A 58 -44.44 1.77 8.08
C LYS A 58 -43.06 2.24 7.58
N PRO A 59 -42.96 3.40 6.90
CA PRO A 59 -41.69 3.94 6.43
C PRO A 59 -40.77 4.15 7.64
N TRP A 60 -39.56 3.59 7.55
CA TRP A 60 -38.57 3.70 8.61
C TRP A 60 -38.07 5.15 8.66
N GLY A 61 -38.02 5.75 9.86
CA GLY A 61 -37.42 7.07 10.05
C GLY A 61 -35.97 7.09 9.56
N ARG A 62 -35.56 8.17 8.88
CA ARG A 62 -34.26 8.30 8.19
C ARG A 62 -33.06 7.93 9.09
N ASP A 63 -33.14 8.20 10.39
CA ASP A 63 -32.08 7.86 11.37
C ASP A 63 -31.99 6.37 11.71
N ALA A 64 -33.11 5.65 11.72
CA ALA A 64 -33.15 4.20 11.95
C ALA A 64 -32.64 3.44 10.71
N GLN A 65 -33.00 3.91 9.51
CA GLN A 65 -32.41 3.45 8.24
C GLN A 65 -30.91 3.69 8.21
N ALA A 66 -30.44 4.89 8.56
CA ALA A 66 -29.01 5.21 8.57
C ALA A 66 -28.21 4.37 9.59
N LYS A 67 -28.78 4.01 10.74
CA LYS A 67 -28.13 3.14 11.75
C LYS A 67 -28.11 1.66 11.37
N ILE A 68 -29.14 1.14 10.69
CA ILE A 68 -29.22 -0.28 10.31
C ILE A 68 -28.48 -0.56 9.01
N LEU A 69 -28.48 0.38 8.05
CA LEU A 69 -27.56 0.33 6.91
C LEU A 69 -26.10 0.30 7.38
N LYS A 70 -25.76 1.06 8.44
CA LYS A 70 -24.39 1.34 8.90
C LYS A 70 -23.47 0.14 9.20
N THR A 71 -23.96 -1.06 9.52
CA THR A 71 -23.05 -2.09 10.08
C THR A 71 -23.17 -3.51 9.51
N LEU A 72 -24.30 -3.89 8.91
CA LEU A 72 -24.49 -5.21 8.27
C LEU A 72 -24.88 -5.12 6.79
N SER A 73 -25.29 -3.93 6.32
CA SER A 73 -25.80 -3.72 4.95
C SER A 73 -24.76 -3.08 4.03
N TRP A 74 -23.91 -2.16 4.51
CA TRP A 74 -22.90 -1.52 3.64
C TRP A 74 -21.93 -2.49 3.00
N LEU A 75 -21.46 -3.53 3.72
CA LEU A 75 -20.55 -4.50 3.13
C LEU A 75 -21.22 -5.26 1.97
N ASN A 76 -22.49 -5.66 2.15
CA ASN A 76 -23.26 -6.32 1.10
C ASN A 76 -23.53 -5.39 -0.08
N VAL A 77 -23.84 -4.12 0.18
CA VAL A 77 -24.03 -3.10 -0.86
C VAL A 77 -22.73 -2.87 -1.64
N ILE A 78 -21.59 -2.76 -0.97
CA ILE A 78 -20.27 -2.61 -1.62
C ILE A 78 -19.96 -3.82 -2.49
N VAL A 79 -20.22 -5.03 -2.00
CA VAL A 79 -19.99 -6.27 -2.77
C VAL A 79 -20.91 -6.35 -3.99
N GLN A 80 -22.21 -6.05 -3.84
CA GLN A 80 -23.17 -6.08 -4.94
C GLN A 80 -22.87 -5.01 -5.99
N LEU A 81 -22.63 -3.78 -5.55
CA LEU A 81 -22.27 -2.68 -6.44
C LEU A 81 -20.96 -2.98 -7.17
N GLY A 82 -19.92 -3.41 -6.44
CA GLY A 82 -18.63 -3.79 -7.03
C GLY A 82 -18.78 -4.93 -8.04
N SER A 83 -19.59 -5.94 -7.72
CA SER A 83 -19.88 -7.05 -8.66
C SER A 83 -20.57 -6.55 -9.93
N ARG A 84 -21.56 -5.66 -9.81
CA ARG A 84 -22.26 -5.13 -10.98
C ARG A 84 -21.37 -4.24 -11.85
N LEU A 85 -20.50 -3.43 -11.23
CA LEU A 85 -19.53 -2.61 -11.95
C LEU A 85 -18.48 -3.48 -12.68
N LEU A 86 -18.02 -4.56 -12.04
CA LEU A 86 -17.11 -5.51 -12.69
C LEU A 86 -17.80 -6.24 -13.85
N GLU A 87 -19.06 -6.64 -13.68
CA GLU A 87 -19.85 -7.27 -14.74
C GLU A 87 -19.96 -6.35 -15.96
N LEU A 88 -20.37 -5.08 -15.75
CA LEU A 88 -20.41 -4.07 -16.81
C LEU A 88 -19.05 -3.89 -17.48
N LEU A 89 -17.95 -3.87 -16.73
CA LEU A 89 -16.60 -3.80 -17.29
C LEU A 89 -16.28 -5.02 -18.16
N THR A 90 -16.61 -6.23 -17.70
CA THR A 90 -16.36 -7.47 -18.47
C THR A 90 -17.24 -7.60 -19.72
N GLU A 91 -18.43 -7.00 -19.71
CA GLU A 91 -19.36 -7.00 -20.84
C GLU A 91 -19.02 -5.95 -21.90
N THR A 92 -18.26 -4.91 -21.55
CA THR A 92 -18.04 -3.76 -22.44
C THR A 92 -16.59 -3.56 -22.86
N ALA A 93 -15.62 -4.09 -22.11
CA ALA A 93 -14.21 -3.94 -22.45
C ALA A 93 -13.74 -5.04 -23.40
N TYR A 94 -13.32 -4.65 -24.60
CA TYR A 94 -12.78 -5.53 -25.64
C TYR A 94 -11.39 -5.09 -26.09
N VAL A 95 -10.54 -6.06 -26.42
CA VAL A 95 -9.23 -5.83 -27.04
C VAL A 95 -9.41 -5.94 -28.55
N GLN A 96 -8.91 -4.93 -29.26
CA GLN A 96 -8.84 -4.93 -30.71
C GLN A 96 -7.66 -5.77 -31.21
N PRO A 97 -7.76 -6.39 -32.39
CA PRO A 97 -6.64 -7.12 -32.97
C PRO A 97 -5.43 -6.19 -33.20
N PRO A 98 -4.20 -6.73 -33.20
CA PRO A 98 -3.01 -5.98 -33.59
C PRO A 98 -3.16 -5.42 -35.01
N ILE A 99 -2.60 -4.23 -35.26
CA ILE A 99 -2.66 -3.53 -36.56
C ILE A 99 -2.03 -4.37 -37.69
N ASP A 100 -1.12 -5.28 -37.34
CA ASP A 100 -0.34 -6.11 -38.28
C ASP A 100 -1.09 -7.35 -38.81
N GLN A 101 -2.39 -7.49 -38.53
CA GLN A 101 -3.20 -8.56 -39.13
C GLN A 101 -3.44 -8.26 -40.62
N SER A 102 -3.01 -9.18 -41.49
CA SER A 102 -3.36 -9.17 -42.92
C SER A 102 -4.88 -9.03 -43.10
N GLY A 103 -5.34 -8.23 -44.07
CA GLY A 103 -6.76 -7.91 -44.29
C GLY A 103 -7.72 -9.09 -44.51
N ASP A 104 -7.19 -10.31 -44.74
CA ASP A 104 -7.96 -11.55 -44.88
C ASP A 104 -8.18 -12.33 -43.57
N SER A 105 -7.65 -11.86 -42.44
CA SER A 105 -7.87 -12.49 -41.12
C SER A 105 -9.16 -12.00 -40.46
N PRO A 106 -10.02 -12.88 -39.90
CA PRO A 106 -11.22 -12.45 -39.20
C PRO A 106 -10.88 -11.55 -38.00
N LEU A 107 -11.67 -10.50 -37.79
CA LEU A 107 -11.56 -9.56 -36.67
C LEU A 107 -11.50 -10.31 -35.33
N ASP A 108 -10.32 -10.45 -34.74
CA ASP A 108 -10.11 -11.09 -33.41
C ASP A 108 -10.45 -10.13 -32.27
N VAL A 109 -11.69 -9.63 -32.25
CA VAL A 109 -12.22 -8.82 -31.16
C VAL A 109 -12.59 -9.74 -30.01
N ARG A 110 -11.90 -9.61 -28.88
CA ARG A 110 -12.07 -10.52 -27.73
C ARG A 110 -12.18 -9.77 -26.40
N PRO A 111 -12.93 -10.29 -25.42
CA PRO A 111 -13.12 -9.61 -24.14
C PRO A 111 -11.79 -9.38 -23.43
N ALA A 112 -11.57 -8.14 -22.98
CA ALA A 112 -10.40 -7.70 -22.22
C ALA A 112 -10.27 -8.38 -20.86
N PHE A 113 -11.42 -8.71 -20.25
CA PHE A 113 -11.49 -9.31 -18.94
C PHE A 113 -12.46 -10.49 -18.97
N ARG A 114 -12.10 -11.59 -18.31
CA ARG A 114 -12.91 -12.81 -18.28
C ARG A 114 -13.01 -13.37 -16.88
N HIS A 115 -14.23 -13.64 -16.42
CA HIS A 115 -14.42 -14.36 -15.17
C HIS A 115 -14.16 -15.85 -15.37
N LYS A 116 -13.20 -16.41 -14.63
CA LYS A 116 -12.88 -17.85 -14.62
C LYS A 116 -12.81 -18.38 -13.21
N PHE A 117 -12.93 -19.69 -13.07
CA PHE A 117 -12.66 -20.35 -11.81
C PHE A 117 -11.29 -21.01 -11.83
N LYS A 118 -10.50 -20.76 -10.80
CA LYS A 118 -9.23 -21.45 -10.57
C LYS A 118 -9.36 -22.42 -9.41
N THR A 119 -8.65 -23.53 -9.53
CA THR A 119 -8.58 -24.58 -8.53
C THR A 119 -7.16 -24.64 -7.99
N ILE A 120 -6.97 -24.36 -6.70
CA ILE A 120 -5.68 -24.49 -6.03
C ILE A 120 -5.70 -25.72 -5.12
N SER A 121 -4.63 -26.52 -5.18
CA SER A 121 -4.30 -27.51 -4.16
C SER A 121 -3.51 -26.83 -3.05
N ARG A 122 -3.89 -27.03 -1.77
CA ARG A 122 -3.25 -26.36 -0.62
C ARG A 122 -1.84 -26.87 -0.26
N GLY A 123 -1.30 -27.80 -1.03
CA GLY A 123 0.07 -28.32 -0.90
C GLY A 123 0.23 -29.65 -1.63
N PRO A 124 1.44 -30.21 -1.69
CA PRO A 124 1.65 -31.58 -2.14
C PRO A 124 0.89 -32.54 -1.19
N GLY A 125 0.00 -33.38 -1.72
CA GLY A 125 -0.69 -34.42 -0.94
C GLY A 125 -2.05 -34.08 -0.33
N GLN A 126 -2.50 -32.82 -0.31
CA GLN A 126 -3.84 -32.48 0.20
C GLN A 126 -4.93 -32.62 -0.88
N LYS A 127 -5.91 -33.53 -0.66
CA LYS A 127 -7.05 -33.76 -1.57
C LYS A 127 -8.05 -32.59 -1.66
N ILE A 128 -7.99 -31.63 -0.74
CA ILE A 128 -8.94 -30.51 -0.71
C ILE A 128 -8.55 -29.45 -1.74
N LYS A 129 -9.20 -29.53 -2.90
CA LYS A 129 -9.13 -28.54 -3.98
C LYS A 129 -10.06 -27.37 -3.65
N LYS A 130 -9.51 -26.18 -3.40
CA LYS A 130 -10.33 -24.96 -3.22
C LYS A 130 -10.53 -24.29 -4.58
N ARG A 131 -11.80 -24.14 -4.99
CA ARG A 131 -12.20 -23.40 -6.18
C ARG A 131 -12.53 -21.95 -5.81
N TYR A 132 -12.03 -20.98 -6.56
CA TYR A 132 -12.34 -19.57 -6.38
C TYR A 132 -12.44 -18.86 -7.73
N GLY A 133 -13.26 -17.81 -7.80
CA GLY A 133 -13.43 -16.97 -8.98
C GLY A 133 -12.27 -15.98 -9.13
N VAL A 134 -11.84 -15.75 -10.37
CA VAL A 134 -10.83 -14.76 -10.75
C VAL A 134 -11.29 -14.01 -11.98
N ILE A 135 -11.03 -12.71 -12.01
CA ILE A 135 -11.10 -11.94 -13.27
C ILE A 135 -9.71 -12.02 -13.90
N GLU A 136 -9.60 -12.72 -15.01
CA GLU A 136 -8.38 -12.77 -15.80
C GLU A 136 -8.36 -11.62 -16.79
N CYS A 137 -7.21 -10.95 -16.85
CA CYS A 137 -6.91 -9.92 -17.82
C CYS A 137 -6.31 -10.55 -19.08
N ASP A 138 -6.64 -10.00 -20.24
CA ASP A 138 -6.08 -10.39 -21.51
C ASP A 138 -4.53 -10.28 -21.52
N PRO A 139 -3.78 -11.21 -22.15
CA PRO A 139 -2.34 -11.12 -22.23
C PRO A 139 -1.81 -9.81 -22.84
N LEU A 140 -2.50 -9.23 -23.82
CA LEU A 140 -2.09 -7.97 -24.46
C LEU A 140 -2.22 -6.77 -23.52
N ILE A 141 -3.26 -6.76 -22.69
CA ILE A 141 -3.40 -5.72 -21.66
C ILE A 141 -2.35 -5.94 -20.58
N ARG A 142 -2.19 -7.19 -20.15
CA ARG A 142 -1.22 -7.55 -19.10
C ARG A 142 0.21 -7.17 -19.49
N SER A 143 0.62 -7.37 -20.73
CA SER A 143 1.98 -7.02 -21.19
C SER A 143 2.22 -5.50 -21.23
N GLY A 144 1.16 -4.68 -21.27
CA GLY A 144 1.27 -3.22 -21.20
C GLY A 144 1.20 -2.63 -19.78
N LEU A 145 0.87 -3.43 -18.76
CA LEU A 145 0.56 -2.92 -17.42
C LEU A 145 1.75 -2.26 -16.71
N ASP A 146 2.97 -2.75 -16.94
CA ASP A 146 4.17 -2.12 -16.37
C ASP A 146 4.42 -0.74 -16.99
N LYS A 147 4.28 -0.61 -18.32
CA LYS A 147 4.36 0.67 -19.03
C LYS A 147 3.25 1.65 -18.62
N SER A 148 2.06 1.15 -18.33
CA SER A 148 0.92 1.97 -17.90
C SER A 148 0.85 2.22 -16.40
N ALA A 149 1.69 1.56 -15.59
CA ALA A 149 1.68 1.70 -14.12
C ALA A 149 1.81 3.17 -13.69
N LYS A 150 2.57 3.97 -14.45
CA LYS A 150 2.72 5.41 -14.25
C LYS A 150 1.40 6.21 -14.30
N HIS A 151 0.38 5.70 -14.99
CA HIS A 151 -0.95 6.32 -15.12
C HIS A 151 -1.94 5.89 -14.04
N MET A 152 -1.56 4.94 -13.17
CA MET A 152 -2.43 4.51 -12.07
C MET A 152 -2.70 5.67 -11.12
N MET A 153 -3.98 5.87 -10.79
CA MET A 153 -4.36 6.84 -9.78
C MET A 153 -3.98 6.32 -8.40
N ILE A 154 -3.14 7.08 -7.70
CA ILE A 154 -2.73 6.82 -6.32
C ILE A 154 -3.53 7.79 -5.44
N PRO A 155 -4.50 7.33 -4.63
CA PRO A 155 -5.30 8.24 -3.82
C PRO A 155 -4.48 8.94 -2.73
N TYR A 156 -3.71 8.17 -1.96
CA TYR A 156 -2.91 8.66 -0.84
C TYR A 156 -1.50 9.02 -1.32
N VAL A 157 -1.31 10.20 -1.91
CA VAL A 157 0.00 10.76 -2.34
C VAL A 157 0.65 11.60 -1.23
N PRO A 158 1.98 11.81 -1.22
CA PRO A 158 2.60 12.77 -0.29
C PRO A 158 1.90 14.13 -0.30
N MET A 159 1.76 14.76 0.86
CA MET A 159 1.03 16.03 0.99
C MET A 159 1.97 17.21 0.74
N LEU A 160 1.58 18.16 -0.11
CA LEU A 160 2.33 19.41 -0.32
C LEU A 160 2.21 20.40 0.85
N VAL A 161 1.26 20.15 1.75
CA VAL A 161 1.02 20.95 2.96
C VAL A 161 1.12 20.06 4.21
N PRO A 162 1.43 20.63 5.39
CA PRO A 162 1.50 19.86 6.62
C PRO A 162 0.22 19.04 6.88
N PRO A 163 0.33 17.78 7.36
CA PRO A 163 -0.82 16.94 7.65
C PRO A 163 -1.72 17.51 8.77
N LYS A 164 -2.99 17.10 8.80
CA LYS A 164 -3.87 17.38 9.94
C LYS A 164 -3.32 16.69 11.18
N LYS A 165 -3.16 17.47 12.25
CA LYS A 165 -2.80 16.94 13.57
C LYS A 165 -3.79 15.89 14.05
N TRP A 166 -3.28 14.82 14.65
CA TRP A 166 -4.08 13.75 15.21
C TRP A 166 -4.84 14.21 16.47
N LYS A 167 -6.15 13.98 16.48
CA LYS A 167 -7.07 14.33 17.57
C LYS A 167 -7.99 13.17 17.98
N GLY A 168 -7.85 12.02 17.34
CA GLY A 168 -8.69 10.85 17.58
C GLY A 168 -8.47 9.75 16.55
N TYR A 169 -9.25 8.67 16.66
CA TYR A 169 -9.11 7.47 15.83
C TYR A 169 -9.16 7.75 14.32
N ASP A 170 -10.11 8.57 13.88
CA ASP A 170 -10.38 8.92 12.48
C ASP A 170 -10.23 10.44 12.22
N LYS A 171 -9.45 11.12 13.07
CA LYS A 171 -9.27 12.58 13.05
C LYS A 171 -7.78 12.93 13.01
N GLY A 172 -7.22 13.10 11.82
CA GLY A 172 -5.82 13.45 11.58
C GLY A 172 -5.38 13.02 10.18
N GLY A 173 -4.10 13.18 9.86
CA GLY A 173 -3.53 12.74 8.58
C GLY A 173 -3.96 13.61 7.38
N TYR A 174 -4.60 13.01 6.38
CA TYR A 174 -4.96 13.71 5.14
C TYR A 174 -6.07 14.75 5.33
N LEU A 175 -6.11 15.77 4.46
CA LEU A 175 -7.14 16.80 4.53
C LEU A 175 -8.54 16.28 4.22
N PHE A 176 -8.68 15.55 3.10
CA PHE A 176 -9.98 15.12 2.59
C PHE A 176 -10.16 13.60 2.60
N LEU A 177 -9.06 12.84 2.58
CA LEU A 177 -9.11 11.38 2.58
C LEU A 177 -9.28 10.84 4.00
N PRO A 178 -10.14 9.83 4.19
CA PRO A 178 -10.28 9.15 5.47
C PRO A 178 -8.94 8.64 5.97
N SER A 179 -8.57 9.02 7.19
CA SER A 179 -7.29 8.67 7.78
C SER A 179 -7.54 8.08 9.16
N TYR A 180 -6.93 6.94 9.44
CA TYR A 180 -7.09 6.24 10.70
C TYR A 180 -5.76 6.12 11.41
N VAL A 181 -5.73 6.41 12.71
CA VAL A 181 -4.50 6.43 13.51
C VAL A 181 -3.85 5.05 13.58
N MET A 182 -4.64 3.98 13.48
CA MET A 182 -4.16 2.60 13.53
C MET A 182 -4.78 1.73 12.45
N ARG A 183 -3.94 0.92 11.81
CA ARG A 183 -4.31 -0.13 10.84
C ARG A 183 -4.90 -1.32 11.60
N THR A 184 -6.23 -1.45 11.58
CA THR A 184 -6.92 -2.53 12.31
C THR A 184 -7.24 -3.76 11.47
N HIS A 185 -6.97 -3.73 10.16
CA HIS A 185 -7.27 -4.83 9.23
C HIS A 185 -8.71 -5.39 9.37
N GLY A 186 -9.69 -4.51 9.63
CA GLY A 186 -11.09 -4.90 9.81
C GLY A 186 -11.46 -5.42 11.20
N SER A 187 -10.52 -5.46 12.15
CA SER A 187 -10.80 -5.86 13.54
C SER A 187 -11.66 -4.83 14.25
N ARG A 188 -12.95 -5.13 14.42
CA ARG A 188 -13.91 -4.27 15.10
C ARG A 188 -13.53 -4.01 16.56
N LYS A 189 -13.02 -5.02 17.27
CA LYS A 189 -12.57 -4.89 18.67
C LYS A 189 -11.46 -3.84 18.82
N GLN A 190 -10.48 -3.85 17.92
CA GLN A 190 -9.40 -2.87 17.92
C GLN A 190 -9.90 -1.45 17.62
N GLN A 191 -10.84 -1.32 16.68
CA GLN A 191 -11.47 -0.04 16.36
C GLN A 191 -12.25 0.52 17.54
N GLU A 192 -13.07 -0.31 18.19
CA GLU A 192 -13.86 0.09 19.36
C GLU A 192 -12.97 0.47 20.54
N ALA A 193 -11.88 -0.27 20.79
CA ALA A 193 -10.91 0.06 21.83
C ALA A 193 -10.29 1.46 21.61
N LEU A 194 -9.85 1.77 20.39
CA LEU A 194 -9.28 3.08 20.08
C LEU A 194 -10.31 4.22 20.07
N LYS A 195 -11.55 3.94 19.70
CA LYS A 195 -12.63 4.93 19.76
C LYS A 195 -13.07 5.22 21.20
N GLY A 196 -12.95 4.23 22.10
CA GLY A 196 -13.34 4.34 23.50
C GLY A 196 -12.26 4.95 24.41
N VAL A 197 -11.00 5.04 23.96
CA VAL A 197 -9.92 5.59 24.77
C VAL A 197 -10.09 7.10 24.99
N ASN A 198 -9.80 7.57 26.20
CA ASN A 198 -9.76 9.01 26.46
C ASN A 198 -8.63 9.64 25.65
N VAL A 199 -8.94 10.67 24.87
CA VAL A 199 -7.99 11.42 24.03
C VAL A 199 -6.77 11.91 24.82
N LYS A 200 -6.95 12.28 26.09
CA LYS A 200 -5.85 12.71 26.96
C LYS A 200 -4.77 11.63 27.12
N ASN A 201 -5.16 10.35 27.13
CA ASN A 201 -4.23 9.23 27.27
C ASN A 201 -3.44 8.96 25.98
N MET A 202 -3.98 9.37 24.83
CA MET A 202 -3.34 9.21 23.51
C MET A 202 -2.50 10.41 23.07
N ARG A 203 -2.47 11.49 23.86
CA ARG A 203 -1.83 12.75 23.49
C ARG A 203 -0.38 12.57 23.02
N LYS A 204 0.44 11.85 23.79
CA LYS A 204 1.86 11.59 23.42
C LYS A 204 1.99 10.81 22.11
N VAL A 205 1.07 9.87 21.86
CA VAL A 205 1.05 9.08 20.61
C VAL A 205 0.73 9.98 19.43
N PHE A 206 -0.26 10.87 19.58
CA PHE A 206 -0.63 11.83 18.55
C PHE A 206 0.49 12.83 18.29
N GLU A 207 1.10 13.38 19.33
CA GLU A 207 2.27 14.27 19.22
C GLU A 207 3.43 13.60 18.49
N ALA A 208 3.74 12.33 18.79
CA ALA A 208 4.79 11.59 18.09
C ALA A 208 4.47 11.41 16.59
N LEU A 209 3.24 11.03 16.24
CA LEU A 209 2.80 10.90 14.85
C LEU A 209 2.79 12.24 14.12
N ASP A 210 2.39 13.31 14.80
CA ASP A 210 2.37 14.66 14.25
C ASP A 210 3.79 15.17 14.00
N THR A 211 4.74 14.91 14.92
CA THR A 211 6.16 15.22 14.73
C THR A 211 6.71 14.51 13.50
N LEU A 212 6.52 13.19 13.40
CA LEU A 212 6.93 12.41 12.22
C LEU A 212 6.30 12.91 10.92
N GLY A 213 5.00 13.27 10.98
CA GLY A 213 4.26 13.77 9.82
C GLY A 213 4.58 15.21 9.43
N SER A 214 5.12 16.00 10.36
CA SER A 214 5.51 17.40 10.12
C SER A 214 6.91 17.56 9.53
N THR A 215 7.71 16.50 9.45
CA THR A 215 9.00 16.54 8.78
C THR A 215 8.81 16.73 7.27
N LYS A 216 9.36 17.83 6.74
CA LYS A 216 9.32 18.15 5.30
C LYS A 216 10.44 17.41 4.57
N TRP A 217 10.08 16.66 3.53
CA TRP A 217 10.97 15.91 2.65
C TRP A 217 11.00 16.54 1.27
N ARG A 218 12.05 16.28 0.49
CA ARG A 218 12.10 16.59 -0.95
C ARG A 218 12.78 15.46 -1.71
N VAL A 219 12.70 15.52 -3.04
CA VAL A 219 13.43 14.61 -3.93
C VAL A 219 14.88 15.10 -4.08
N ASN A 220 15.83 14.19 -3.92
CA ASN A 220 17.22 14.41 -4.33
C ASN A 220 17.31 14.22 -5.84
N ASN A 221 17.27 15.33 -6.58
CA ASN A 221 17.24 15.32 -8.04
C ASN A 221 18.53 14.75 -8.66
N LYS A 222 19.68 14.88 -7.99
CA LYS A 222 20.96 14.32 -8.47
C LYS A 222 20.88 12.78 -8.48
N VAL A 223 20.38 12.17 -7.41
CA VAL A 223 20.21 10.72 -7.31
C VAL A 223 19.07 10.24 -8.20
N LEU A 224 17.94 10.96 -8.26
CA LEU A 224 16.83 10.61 -9.15
C LEU A 224 17.29 10.56 -10.62
N ALA A 225 18.09 11.51 -11.08
CA ALA A 225 18.61 11.51 -12.45
C ALA A 225 19.46 10.27 -12.76
N VAL A 226 20.29 9.82 -11.81
CA VAL A 226 21.08 8.59 -11.93
C VAL A 226 20.18 7.35 -11.99
N VAL A 227 19.19 7.27 -11.09
CA VAL A 227 18.21 6.18 -11.06
C VAL A 227 17.44 6.10 -12.39
N GLU A 228 16.96 7.24 -12.90
CA GLU A 228 16.25 7.31 -14.18
C GLU A 228 17.14 6.89 -15.35
N SER A 229 18.40 7.34 -15.38
CA SER A 229 19.35 6.93 -16.42
C SER A 229 19.57 5.42 -16.43
N ILE A 230 19.74 4.80 -15.25
CA ILE A 230 19.89 3.34 -15.13
C ILE A 230 18.60 2.64 -15.56
N TRP A 231 17.45 3.17 -15.12
CA TRP A 231 16.15 2.59 -15.42
C TRP A 231 15.84 2.64 -16.91
N VAL A 232 16.08 3.77 -17.59
CA VAL A 232 15.90 3.91 -19.04
C VAL A 232 16.81 2.95 -19.82
N SER A 233 18.04 2.74 -19.35
CA SER A 233 19.02 1.83 -19.96
C SER A 233 18.76 0.34 -19.74
N GLY A 234 17.69 -0.05 -19.04
CA GLY A 234 17.30 -1.46 -18.88
C GLY A 234 17.25 -1.97 -17.43
N GLY A 235 17.65 -1.16 -16.45
CA GLY A 235 17.66 -1.56 -15.04
C GLY A 235 18.79 -2.55 -14.71
N ASN A 236 18.51 -3.54 -13.85
CA ASN A 236 19.44 -4.60 -13.43
C ASN A 236 20.76 -4.14 -12.76
N ILE A 237 20.81 -2.90 -12.26
CA ILE A 237 21.98 -2.30 -11.59
C ILE A 237 21.51 -1.73 -10.25
N ALA A 238 22.37 -1.72 -9.23
CA ALA A 238 22.07 -1.12 -7.91
C ALA A 238 20.78 -1.68 -7.26
N GLY A 239 20.50 -2.98 -7.43
CA GLY A 239 19.29 -3.61 -6.90
C GLY A 239 18.00 -3.29 -7.67
N LEU A 240 18.07 -2.53 -8.76
CA LEU A 240 16.94 -2.39 -9.69
C LEU A 240 16.67 -3.69 -10.43
N VAL A 241 15.39 -3.99 -10.63
CA VAL A 241 14.98 -5.14 -11.44
C VAL A 241 15.36 -4.95 -12.92
N ASP A 242 15.67 -6.05 -13.59
CA ASP A 242 15.83 -6.10 -15.04
C ASP A 242 14.49 -5.79 -15.75
N ARG A 243 14.54 -4.87 -16.71
CA ARG A 243 13.36 -4.48 -17.51
C ARG A 243 12.89 -5.58 -18.45
N ASN A 244 13.77 -6.53 -18.78
CA ASN A 244 13.48 -7.61 -19.68
C ASN A 244 13.12 -8.91 -18.95
N ASP A 245 12.31 -9.71 -19.63
CA ASP A 245 12.01 -11.08 -19.23
C ASP A 245 13.15 -12.00 -19.66
N ILE A 246 13.40 -13.05 -18.87
CA ILE A 246 14.29 -14.13 -19.30
C ILE A 246 13.58 -14.99 -20.36
N PRO A 247 14.32 -15.51 -21.35
CA PRO A 247 13.74 -16.35 -22.39
C PRO A 247 13.08 -17.59 -21.79
N ILE A 248 11.93 -17.97 -22.34
CA ILE A 248 11.28 -19.24 -21.98
C ILE A 248 11.95 -20.34 -22.81
N PRO A 249 12.48 -21.41 -22.19
CA PRO A 249 13.13 -22.49 -22.92
C PRO A 249 12.21 -23.12 -23.97
N GLU A 250 12.75 -23.34 -25.18
CA GLU A 250 12.03 -24.02 -26.25
C GLU A 250 11.82 -25.49 -25.92
N LYS A 251 10.71 -26.04 -26.42
CA LYS A 251 10.40 -27.46 -26.21
C LYS A 251 11.42 -28.30 -26.98
N PRO A 252 12.07 -29.29 -26.33
CA PRO A 252 12.98 -30.18 -27.04
C PRO A 252 12.23 -31.00 -28.09
N TYR A 253 12.93 -31.36 -29.18
CA TYR A 253 12.41 -32.25 -30.22
C TYR A 253 12.36 -33.72 -29.78
N SER A 254 13.10 -34.06 -28.73
CA SER A 254 13.16 -35.39 -28.13
C SER A 254 11.82 -35.79 -27.50
N GLU A 255 11.46 -37.06 -27.64
CA GLU A 255 10.32 -37.68 -26.93
C GLU A 255 10.71 -38.23 -25.56
N ASP A 256 11.98 -38.08 -25.16
CA ASP A 256 12.46 -38.56 -23.87
C ASP A 256 11.69 -37.94 -22.70
N SER A 257 11.15 -38.80 -21.85
CA SER A 257 10.31 -38.40 -20.73
C SER A 257 11.07 -37.57 -19.69
N THR A 258 12.36 -37.85 -19.49
CA THR A 258 13.20 -37.10 -18.56
C THR A 258 13.52 -35.71 -19.09
N GLU A 259 13.97 -35.60 -20.34
CA GLU A 259 14.26 -34.33 -20.99
C GLU A 259 13.01 -33.42 -21.07
N ILE A 260 11.85 -33.98 -21.41
CA ILE A 260 10.57 -33.25 -21.39
C ILE A 260 10.22 -32.76 -19.98
N GLN A 261 10.52 -33.56 -18.95
CA GLN A 261 10.21 -33.21 -17.56
C GLN A 261 11.13 -32.08 -17.05
N GLU A 262 12.41 -32.12 -17.38
CA GLU A 262 13.38 -31.06 -17.10
C GLU A 262 13.01 -29.76 -17.82
N TRP A 263 12.67 -29.84 -19.10
CA TRP A 263 12.15 -28.70 -19.86
C TRP A 263 10.93 -28.07 -19.18
N LYS A 264 9.94 -28.89 -18.77
CA LYS A 264 8.75 -28.39 -18.03
C LYS A 264 9.14 -27.66 -16.75
N TRP A 265 10.15 -28.13 -16.01
CA TRP A 265 10.66 -27.44 -14.82
C TRP A 265 11.33 -26.12 -15.16
N SER A 266 12.18 -26.10 -16.19
CA SER A 266 12.87 -24.89 -16.67
C SER A 266 11.86 -23.83 -17.14
N VAL A 267 10.83 -24.22 -17.89
CA VAL A 267 9.72 -23.33 -18.27
C VAL A 267 8.96 -22.79 -17.06
N ARG A 268 8.67 -23.61 -16.05
CA ARG A 268 8.01 -23.14 -14.82
C ARG A 268 8.89 -22.16 -14.05
N LYS A 269 10.20 -22.41 -13.97
CA LYS A 269 11.17 -21.52 -13.34
C LYS A 269 11.25 -20.19 -14.07
N ALA A 270 11.41 -20.20 -15.40
CA ALA A 270 11.44 -18.99 -16.22
C ALA A 270 10.17 -18.15 -16.06
N ASN A 271 9.00 -18.78 -16.17
CA ASN A 271 7.72 -18.11 -15.95
C ASN A 271 7.55 -17.55 -14.53
N LYS A 272 8.12 -18.20 -13.51
CA LYS A 272 8.09 -17.70 -12.13
C LYS A 272 8.93 -16.42 -12.02
N VAL A 273 10.17 -16.46 -12.52
CA VAL A 273 11.09 -15.31 -12.52
C VAL A 273 10.47 -14.13 -13.27
N ASN A 274 9.93 -14.33 -14.48
CA ASN A 274 9.31 -13.25 -15.26
C ASN A 274 8.10 -12.62 -14.57
N ARG A 275 7.28 -13.40 -13.86
CA ARG A 275 6.18 -12.86 -13.05
C ARG A 275 6.68 -12.01 -11.88
N GLU A 276 7.71 -12.47 -11.19
CA GLU A 276 8.32 -11.74 -10.07
C GLU A 276 8.95 -10.43 -10.57
N ARG A 277 9.71 -10.49 -11.67
CA ARG A 277 10.30 -9.31 -12.31
C ARG A 277 9.24 -8.32 -12.74
N HIS A 278 8.19 -8.75 -13.44
CA HIS A 278 7.09 -7.86 -13.84
C HIS A 278 6.45 -7.14 -12.65
N SER A 279 6.21 -7.84 -11.54
CA SER A 279 5.68 -7.22 -10.31
C SER A 279 6.63 -6.16 -9.76
N GLN A 280 7.94 -6.43 -9.75
CA GLN A 280 8.96 -5.48 -9.29
C GLN A 280 9.07 -4.27 -10.25
N ARG A 281 8.95 -4.48 -11.57
CA ARG A 281 8.97 -3.38 -12.56
C ARG A 281 7.81 -2.41 -12.33
N CYS A 282 6.61 -2.95 -12.11
CA CYS A 282 5.45 -2.13 -11.75
C CYS A 282 5.66 -1.35 -10.44
N ASP A 283 6.26 -1.97 -9.41
CA ASP A 283 6.55 -1.29 -8.15
C ASP A 283 7.57 -0.15 -8.33
N THR A 284 8.66 -0.39 -9.08
CA THR A 284 9.63 0.65 -9.44
C THR A 284 8.97 1.80 -10.21
N GLU A 285 8.15 1.52 -11.22
CA GLU A 285 7.44 2.57 -11.98
C GLU A 285 6.47 3.38 -11.12
N LEU A 286 5.79 2.75 -10.15
CA LEU A 286 4.93 3.49 -9.21
C LEU A 286 5.74 4.42 -8.31
N LYS A 287 6.90 3.98 -7.82
CA LYS A 287 7.82 4.83 -7.03
C LYS A 287 8.36 5.99 -7.85
N LEU A 288 8.86 5.73 -9.06
CA LEU A 288 9.38 6.77 -9.95
C LEU A 288 8.28 7.72 -10.42
N SER A 289 7.06 7.24 -10.67
CA SER A 289 5.91 8.10 -10.99
C SER A 289 5.62 9.11 -9.88
N VAL A 290 5.73 8.70 -8.60
CA VAL A 290 5.58 9.63 -7.48
C VAL A 290 6.79 10.57 -7.38
N ALA A 291 8.01 10.08 -7.58
CA ALA A 291 9.21 10.91 -7.54
C ALA A 291 9.17 12.02 -8.61
N ARG A 292 8.90 11.65 -9.88
CA ARG A 292 8.73 12.59 -11.00
C ARG A 292 7.66 13.65 -10.73
N LYS A 293 6.55 13.27 -10.08
CA LYS A 293 5.49 14.22 -9.71
C LYS A 293 5.90 15.21 -8.62
N MET A 294 6.87 14.84 -7.79
CA MET A 294 7.29 15.62 -6.62
C MET A 294 8.65 16.32 -6.80
N GLU A 295 9.37 16.06 -7.90
CA GLU A 295 10.76 16.50 -8.13
C GLU A 295 10.94 18.03 -8.16
N ASN A 296 9.89 18.75 -8.59
CA ASN A 296 9.87 20.20 -8.73
C ASN A 296 9.20 20.92 -7.56
N GLU A 297 8.70 20.16 -6.57
CA GLU A 297 8.08 20.71 -5.38
C GLU A 297 9.15 21.10 -4.36
N GLU A 298 8.97 22.24 -3.66
CA GLU A 298 9.91 22.67 -2.61
C GLU A 298 10.01 21.67 -1.46
N GLY A 299 8.98 20.86 -1.28
CA GLY A 299 8.97 19.70 -0.39
C GLY A 299 7.55 19.28 0.00
N PHE A 300 7.45 18.10 0.59
CA PHE A 300 6.21 17.42 0.89
C PHE A 300 6.30 16.65 2.21
N TYR A 301 5.15 16.17 2.69
CA TYR A 301 4.97 15.58 4.00
C TYR A 301 4.34 14.19 3.90
N TYR A 302 4.69 13.33 4.86
CA TYR A 302 4.13 11.99 4.99
C TYR A 302 3.28 11.88 6.25
N PRO A 303 1.94 11.90 6.17
CA PRO A 303 1.11 11.50 7.29
C PRO A 303 1.50 10.10 7.78
N HIS A 304 1.65 9.92 9.09
CA HIS A 304 1.95 8.62 9.68
C HIS A 304 0.74 8.01 10.38
N ASN A 305 0.65 6.69 10.35
CA ASN A 305 -0.27 5.90 11.17
C ASN A 305 0.46 4.72 11.83
N LEU A 306 -0.26 3.96 12.66
CA LEU A 306 0.29 2.87 13.46
C LEU A 306 -0.17 1.50 12.97
N ASP A 307 0.65 0.47 13.20
CA ASP A 307 0.14 -0.90 13.31
C ASP A 307 -0.45 -1.17 14.72
N PHE A 308 -1.03 -2.35 14.92
CA PHE A 308 -1.63 -2.73 16.21
C PHE A 308 -0.64 -2.79 17.38
N ARG A 309 0.67 -2.78 17.11
CA ARG A 309 1.75 -2.80 18.10
C ARG A 309 2.24 -1.39 18.44
N GLY A 310 1.76 -0.36 17.72
CA GLY A 310 2.19 1.02 17.91
C GLY A 310 3.42 1.41 17.10
N ARG A 311 3.83 0.64 16.09
CA ARG A 311 4.91 1.05 15.17
C ARG A 311 4.36 2.01 14.13
N ALA A 312 5.06 3.11 13.90
CA ALA A 312 4.66 4.14 12.96
C ALA A 312 5.08 3.82 11.52
N TYR A 313 4.21 4.19 10.57
CA TYR A 313 4.41 3.99 9.14
C TYR A 313 3.86 5.19 8.37
N PRO A 314 4.57 5.70 7.35
CA PRO A 314 4.00 6.58 6.35
C PRO A 314 2.74 5.95 5.75
N MET A 315 1.72 6.78 5.53
CA MET A 315 0.47 6.35 4.91
C MET A 315 0.58 6.21 3.39
N HIS A 316 1.49 6.94 2.75
CA HIS A 316 1.78 6.75 1.32
C HIS A 316 2.60 5.46 1.09
N PRO A 317 2.12 4.51 0.27
CA PRO A 317 2.70 3.18 0.21
C PRO A 317 3.91 3.01 -0.72
N HIS A 318 4.11 3.89 -1.71
CA HIS A 318 5.08 3.65 -2.78
C HIS A 318 6.44 4.31 -2.49
N LEU A 319 6.54 5.64 -2.62
CA LEU A 319 7.75 6.41 -2.35
C LEU A 319 7.71 6.94 -0.91
N ASN A 320 8.44 6.32 0.01
CA ASN A 320 8.58 6.80 1.39
C ASN A 320 9.90 6.33 2.01
N HIS A 321 10.34 7.00 3.07
CA HIS A 321 11.64 6.79 3.71
C HIS A 321 11.78 5.47 4.48
N LEU A 322 10.70 4.68 4.66
CA LEU A 322 10.78 3.33 5.25
C LEU A 322 10.92 2.23 4.19
N SER A 323 10.88 2.58 2.90
CA SER A 323 10.89 1.64 1.79
C SER A 323 12.32 1.22 1.41
N SER A 324 12.50 0.73 0.18
CA SER A 324 13.76 0.22 -0.39
C SER A 324 14.86 1.29 -0.48
N ASP A 325 16.12 0.86 -0.66
CA ASP A 325 17.29 1.74 -0.89
C ASP A 325 17.01 2.83 -1.94
N LEU A 326 16.42 2.48 -3.09
CA LEU A 326 15.98 3.47 -4.10
C LEU A 326 15.13 4.61 -3.50
N CYS A 327 14.17 4.29 -2.64
CA CYS A 327 13.31 5.31 -2.05
C CYS A 327 14.08 6.18 -1.05
N ARG A 328 15.01 5.59 -0.29
CA ARG A 328 15.80 6.32 0.71
C ARG A 328 16.88 7.18 0.06
N GLY A 329 17.54 6.70 -0.98
CA GLY A 329 18.54 7.47 -1.73
C GLY A 329 17.93 8.65 -2.50
N VAL A 330 16.70 8.51 -2.99
CA VAL A 330 15.97 9.59 -3.69
C VAL A 330 15.33 10.60 -2.74
N LEU A 331 15.21 10.31 -1.43
CA LEU A 331 14.57 11.20 -0.47
C LEU A 331 15.59 11.85 0.46
N GLU A 332 15.47 13.17 0.62
CA GLU A 332 16.26 13.93 1.59
C GLU A 332 15.37 14.93 2.34
N PHE A 333 15.88 15.54 3.42
CA PHE A 333 15.13 16.58 4.11
C PHE A 333 14.97 17.80 3.20
N ALA A 334 13.82 18.47 3.25
CA ALA A 334 13.64 19.74 2.54
C ALA A 334 14.36 20.90 3.26
N GLU A 335 14.53 20.77 4.57
CA GLU A 335 15.20 21.76 5.42
C GLU A 335 16.61 21.29 5.76
N GLY A 336 17.61 21.92 5.14
CA GLY A 336 19.02 21.60 5.37
C GLY A 336 19.57 22.23 6.63
N ARG A 337 20.67 21.67 7.13
CA ARG A 337 21.41 22.18 8.29
C ARG A 337 22.90 22.31 7.96
N PRO A 338 23.61 23.33 8.49
CA PRO A 338 25.06 23.40 8.34
C PRO A 338 25.70 22.18 9.00
N LEU A 339 26.66 21.56 8.33
CA LEU A 339 27.34 20.36 8.85
C LEU A 339 28.02 20.64 10.19
N GLY A 340 28.74 21.75 10.32
CA GLY A 340 29.66 21.97 11.43
C GLY A 340 30.75 20.90 11.50
N ARG A 341 31.60 20.97 12.53
CA ARG A 341 32.68 19.97 12.73
C ARG A 341 32.14 18.57 12.95
N SER A 342 31.10 18.45 13.77
CA SER A 342 30.50 17.16 14.10
C SER A 342 29.73 16.56 12.92
N GLY A 343 29.01 17.36 12.12
CA GLY A 343 28.24 16.84 10.99
C GLY A 343 29.13 16.29 9.88
N LEU A 344 30.27 16.92 9.58
CA LEU A 344 31.21 16.37 8.59
C LEU A 344 31.78 15.01 9.06
N HIS A 345 32.11 14.89 10.34
CA HIS A 345 32.54 13.64 10.95
C HIS A 345 31.45 12.55 10.85
N TRP A 346 30.20 12.89 11.21
CA TRP A 346 29.08 11.95 11.11
C TRP A 346 28.70 11.59 9.68
N LEU A 347 28.89 12.49 8.72
CA LEU A 347 28.68 12.21 7.30
C LEU A 347 29.65 11.14 6.79
N LYS A 348 30.93 11.21 7.19
CA LYS A 348 31.91 10.16 6.86
C LYS A 348 31.53 8.82 7.50
N ILE A 349 31.18 8.82 8.79
CA ILE A 349 30.73 7.58 9.48
C ILE A 349 29.49 7.00 8.81
N HIS A 350 28.54 7.86 8.41
CA HIS A 350 27.34 7.44 7.71
C HIS A 350 27.64 6.77 6.36
N LEU A 351 28.55 7.34 5.57
CA LEU A 351 28.99 6.76 4.30
C LEU A 351 29.62 5.37 4.54
N ALA A 352 30.48 5.23 5.53
CA ALA A 352 31.07 3.94 5.91
C ALA A 352 30.01 2.91 6.35
N ASN A 353 28.98 3.35 7.09
CA ASN A 353 27.87 2.48 7.49
C ASN A 353 27.05 1.98 6.29
N LEU A 354 26.79 2.86 5.31
CA LEU A 354 26.06 2.52 4.08
C LEU A 354 26.86 1.60 3.15
N TYR A 355 28.19 1.74 3.14
CA TYR A 355 29.06 0.82 2.41
C TYR A 355 28.94 -0.61 2.95
N ALA A 356 28.87 -0.75 4.27
CA ALA A 356 28.74 -2.02 4.99
C ALA A 356 29.88 -3.01 4.67
N GLY A 357 29.58 -4.31 4.54
CA GLY A 357 30.58 -5.33 4.19
C GLY A 357 31.62 -5.61 5.30
N GLY A 358 31.29 -5.30 6.55
CA GLY A 358 32.19 -5.41 7.70
C GLY A 358 32.79 -4.06 8.13
N VAL A 359 32.71 -3.03 7.28
CA VAL A 359 33.17 -1.66 7.61
C VAL A 359 32.30 -1.05 8.71
N GLU A 360 30.99 -1.31 8.69
CA GLU A 360 30.03 -0.86 9.70
C GLU A 360 30.31 -1.43 11.09
N LYS A 361 31.13 -2.48 11.19
CA LYS A 361 31.54 -3.09 12.46
C LYS A 361 32.84 -2.51 13.03
N LEU A 362 33.56 -1.71 12.24
CA LEU A 362 34.76 -1.03 12.72
C LEU A 362 34.41 0.02 13.78
N SER A 363 35.40 0.41 14.58
CA SER A 363 35.31 1.59 15.43
C SER A 363 35.04 2.84 14.58
N HIS A 364 34.56 3.92 15.21
CA HIS A 364 34.35 5.18 14.50
C HIS A 364 35.63 5.66 13.80
N ASP A 365 36.79 5.56 14.44
CA ASP A 365 38.07 5.92 13.82
C ASP A 365 38.41 5.02 12.62
N GLY A 366 38.12 3.72 12.72
CA GLY A 366 38.30 2.80 11.60
C GLY A 366 37.39 3.11 10.41
N ARG A 367 36.14 3.54 10.67
CA ARG A 367 35.20 3.99 9.65
C ARG A 367 35.64 5.29 8.99
N LEU A 368 36.18 6.24 9.76
CA LEU A 368 36.76 7.47 9.21
C LEU A 368 37.95 7.18 8.32
N ALA A 369 38.89 6.36 8.80
CA ALA A 369 40.07 5.96 8.03
C ALA A 369 39.69 5.25 6.73
N PHE A 370 38.65 4.40 6.77
CA PHE A 370 38.09 3.79 5.56
C PHE A 370 37.66 4.85 4.54
N VAL A 371 36.88 5.86 4.96
CA VAL A 371 36.43 6.92 4.05
C VAL A 371 37.58 7.76 3.53
N ASP A 372 38.53 8.13 4.40
CA ASP A 372 39.70 8.93 4.02
C ASP A 372 40.61 8.21 3.02
N ASN A 373 40.67 6.87 3.07
CA ASN A 373 41.41 6.05 2.12
C ASN A 373 40.70 5.83 0.77
N HIS A 374 39.42 6.20 0.64
CA HIS A 374 38.63 6.03 -0.59
C HIS A 374 38.10 7.37 -1.15
N LEU A 375 38.77 8.48 -0.83
CA LEU A 375 38.30 9.80 -1.25
C LEU A 375 38.25 9.94 -2.78
N ASP A 376 39.19 9.34 -3.50
CA ASP A 376 39.22 9.39 -4.96
C ASP A 376 38.01 8.67 -5.57
N GLU A 377 37.68 7.47 -5.07
CA GLU A 377 36.50 6.72 -5.48
C GLU A 377 35.18 7.42 -5.12
N ILE A 378 35.15 8.12 -3.98
CA ILE A 378 34.02 8.93 -3.55
C ILE A 378 33.82 10.12 -4.49
N PHE A 379 34.91 10.82 -4.84
CA PHE A 379 34.84 11.93 -5.79
C PHE A 379 34.42 11.46 -7.19
N ASP A 380 34.98 10.36 -7.69
CA ASP A 380 34.58 9.76 -8.96
C ASP A 380 33.11 9.33 -8.96
N SER A 381 32.65 8.66 -7.90
CA SER A 381 31.25 8.24 -7.76
C SER A 381 30.29 9.43 -7.76
N ALA A 382 30.69 10.55 -7.15
CA ALA A 382 29.88 11.76 -7.10
C ALA A 382 29.81 12.51 -8.45
N GLU A 383 30.91 12.57 -9.19
CA GLU A 383 31.01 13.32 -10.45
C GLU A 383 30.58 12.52 -11.67
N ASN A 384 30.95 11.23 -11.73
CA ASN A 384 30.72 10.34 -12.87
C ASN A 384 29.97 9.06 -12.45
N PRO A 385 28.77 9.17 -11.84
CA PRO A 385 28.08 8.03 -11.23
C PRO A 385 27.73 6.88 -12.19
N ILE A 386 27.60 7.17 -13.50
CA ILE A 386 27.24 6.17 -14.53
C ILE A 386 28.47 5.67 -15.31
N ASN A 387 29.41 6.56 -15.65
CA ASN A 387 30.50 6.29 -16.60
C ASN A 387 31.87 6.19 -15.94
N GLY A 388 31.99 6.48 -14.64
CA GLY A 388 33.22 6.35 -13.88
C GLY A 388 33.49 4.92 -13.39
N ASN A 389 34.24 4.80 -12.31
CA ASN A 389 34.58 3.53 -11.68
C ASN A 389 33.39 2.89 -10.95
N ARG A 390 32.35 3.69 -10.65
CA ARG A 390 31.09 3.25 -10.02
C ARG A 390 31.29 2.50 -8.70
N TRP A 391 32.26 2.94 -7.89
CA TRP A 391 32.55 2.35 -6.59
C TRP A 391 31.32 2.28 -5.69
N TRP A 392 30.44 3.29 -5.73
CA TRP A 392 29.17 3.27 -4.99
C TRP A 392 28.27 2.03 -5.23
N LEU A 393 28.43 1.30 -6.34
CA LEU A 393 27.70 0.06 -6.61
C LEU A 393 28.15 -1.13 -5.76
N THR A 394 29.33 -1.07 -5.13
CA THR A 394 29.85 -2.15 -4.28
C THR A 394 29.32 -2.08 -2.85
N ALA A 395 28.62 -1.00 -2.49
CA ALA A 395 27.97 -0.83 -1.20
C ALA A 395 26.73 -1.73 -1.05
N GLU A 396 26.35 -2.04 0.20
CA GLU A 396 25.09 -2.77 0.48
C GLU A 396 23.84 -1.94 0.15
N ASP A 397 23.90 -0.63 0.37
CA ASP A 397 22.85 0.35 0.03
C ASP A 397 23.37 1.36 -1.03
N PRO A 398 23.41 1.00 -2.33
CA PRO A 398 24.10 1.79 -3.35
C PRO A 398 23.56 3.20 -3.53
N PHE A 399 22.24 3.41 -3.60
CA PHE A 399 21.70 4.75 -3.88
C PHE A 399 21.85 5.69 -2.69
N GLN A 400 21.71 5.19 -1.46
CA GLN A 400 22.05 5.97 -0.27
C GLN A 400 23.56 6.27 -0.20
N CYS A 401 24.42 5.30 -0.52
CA CYS A 401 25.86 5.49 -0.59
C CYS A 401 26.23 6.58 -1.60
N LEU A 402 25.63 6.54 -2.79
CA LEU A 402 25.81 7.56 -3.82
C LEU A 402 25.39 8.96 -3.34
N ALA A 403 24.23 9.06 -2.66
CA ALA A 403 23.77 10.31 -2.07
C ALA A 403 24.78 10.88 -1.06
N ALA A 404 25.37 10.00 -0.22
CA ALA A 404 26.41 10.36 0.73
C ALA A 404 27.72 10.76 0.03
N CYS A 405 28.14 10.06 -1.03
CA CYS A 405 29.31 10.44 -1.84
C CYS A 405 29.14 11.83 -2.44
N MET A 406 27.98 12.12 -3.05
CA MET A 406 27.66 13.44 -3.61
C MET A 406 27.72 14.53 -2.54
N ASN A 407 27.13 14.30 -1.36
CA ASN A 407 27.10 15.29 -0.29
C ASN A 407 28.50 15.53 0.31
N LEU A 408 29.29 14.47 0.53
CA LEU A 408 30.65 14.57 1.05
C LEU A 408 31.60 15.24 0.04
N SER A 409 31.46 14.91 -1.24
CA SER A 409 32.24 15.52 -2.34
C SER A 409 32.03 17.04 -2.39
N GLU A 410 30.76 17.48 -2.33
CA GLU A 410 30.41 18.90 -2.27
C GLU A 410 30.95 19.58 -1.01
N ALA A 411 30.93 18.90 0.14
CA ALA A 411 31.47 19.43 1.39
C ALA A 411 32.97 19.64 1.33
N LEU A 412 33.72 18.64 0.85
CA LEU A 412 35.19 18.68 0.84
C LEU A 412 35.76 19.61 -0.24
N LYS A 413 35.03 19.85 -1.34
CA LYS A 413 35.40 20.82 -2.37
C LYS A 413 35.06 22.26 -2.02
N SER A 414 34.21 22.47 -1.01
CA SER A 414 33.89 23.80 -0.50
C SER A 414 35.09 24.41 0.22
N THR A 415 35.28 25.72 0.07
CA THR A 415 36.27 26.49 0.83
C THR A 415 35.98 26.52 2.34
N SER A 416 34.73 26.22 2.73
CA SER A 416 34.31 26.10 4.12
C SER A 416 33.39 24.89 4.32
N PRO A 417 33.95 23.67 4.42
CA PRO A 417 33.18 22.42 4.53
C PRO A 417 32.18 22.41 5.68
N HIS A 418 32.55 23.00 6.82
CA HIS A 418 31.71 23.07 8.02
C HIS A 418 30.48 23.97 7.87
N SER A 419 30.50 24.92 6.93
CA SER A 419 29.37 25.82 6.68
C SER A 419 28.41 25.30 5.61
N MET A 420 28.78 24.22 4.92
CA MET A 420 27.95 23.63 3.88
C MET A 420 26.62 23.14 4.50
N ILE A 421 25.52 23.51 3.84
CA ILE A 421 24.19 23.04 4.21
C ILE A 421 23.99 21.64 3.63
N SER A 422 23.82 20.66 4.51
CA SER A 422 23.45 19.30 4.13
C SER A 422 21.97 19.05 4.38
N TYR A 423 21.36 18.31 3.47
CA TYR A 423 19.97 17.88 3.50
C TYR A 423 19.85 16.38 3.77
N LEU A 424 20.99 15.67 3.80
CA LEU A 424 21.04 14.23 3.87
C LEU A 424 20.66 13.75 5.29
N PRO A 425 19.70 12.82 5.44
CA PRO A 425 19.43 12.17 6.70
C PRO A 425 20.61 11.28 7.12
N ILE A 426 21.05 11.38 8.37
CA ILE A 426 22.08 10.50 8.94
C ILE A 426 21.42 9.40 9.77
N HIS A 427 21.67 8.14 9.43
CA HIS A 427 21.18 6.97 10.18
C HIS A 427 22.14 6.63 11.32
N GLN A 428 21.59 6.33 12.50
CA GLN A 428 22.32 6.04 13.74
C GLN A 428 22.05 4.63 14.24
#